data_AF-A0A960U971-F1
#
_entry.id   AF-A0A960U971-F1
#
_cell.length_a   1.000
_cell.length_b   1.000
_cell.length_c   1.000
_cell.angle_alpha   90.00
_cell.angle_beta   90.00
_cell.angle_gamma   90.00
#
_symmetry.space_group_name_H-M   'P 1'
#
loop_
_entity.id
_entity.type
_entity.pdbx_description
1 polymer ?
#
loop_
_entity_poly.entity_id
_entity_poly.type
_entity_poly.pdbx_seq_one_letter_code
_entity_poly.pdbx_strand_id
1 'polypeptide(L)'
;LLVGFLFIIFAATFDILDSLIWNTGIGISKYTFFIFIVFIIFILANKLIELQIKTEELNANLEKKVEERTRALAESLQRVQELKVQQDGDYFLTSLLISPLGKSQIDSETIKIDSFLKQKKQFEFRKRTYEIGGDLCIAHRIRLQNESYIIFVNSDAMGKSIQGAGGAIVLGSLFQSIIERTRSSSLLQNQAPEIWLKSTFIELHKIFESFDGSMLVSLVIGLVDESNGFVYYMNAEHPWLVLYRDGKASYMENDLDFRKLGFISSTNSNLFVKTFQMQVGDKIITGSDGRDDILITDNNGRKYMNENQDFFLRHVEKSNGVLKGIFQSIKQSGEIYDDLSLLSLEYLGNASEQLPKANSKQIEDAIQHYHNKDYTGAISILSEVKKEFGLNQEGLKTLVYSYEQLRSHNLAAITTSFYLKKFPGDNEMLFFASREYFLASDILSAAQYAERLKLREPENIENLIQLIEIYITSKNYLRSMKLIEKLAKLQPEHSKIKAFQKELNELLPN
;
A
#
# COMPACT_ATOMS: atom_id res chain seq x y z
N LEU A 1 80.86 -23.53 22.61
CA LEU A 1 81.35 -23.82 21.24
C LEU A 1 82.75 -23.25 20.99
N LEU A 2 82.93 -21.91 21.04
CA LEU A 2 84.24 -21.25 20.81
C LEU A 2 85.38 -21.75 21.72
N VAL A 3 85.13 -21.89 23.02
CA VAL A 3 86.11 -22.40 24.00
C VAL A 3 86.51 -23.85 23.72
N GLY A 4 85.56 -24.71 23.34
CA GLY A 4 85.85 -26.13 23.06
C GLY A 4 86.63 -26.35 21.75
N PHE A 5 86.43 -25.47 20.76
CA PHE A 5 87.22 -25.49 19.52
C PHE A 5 88.70 -25.14 19.78
N LEU A 6 88.93 -24.18 20.69
CA LEU A 6 90.27 -23.77 21.14
C LEU A 6 91.01 -24.91 21.85
N PHE A 7 90.30 -25.71 22.65
CA PHE A 7 90.85 -26.91 23.30
C PHE A 7 91.24 -28.01 22.30
N ILE A 8 90.47 -28.21 21.23
CA ILE A 8 90.82 -29.17 20.17
C ILE A 8 92.08 -28.73 19.43
N ILE A 9 92.18 -27.43 19.09
CA ILE A 9 93.37 -26.87 18.42
C ILE A 9 94.60 -27.07 19.32
N PHE A 10 94.48 -26.76 20.62
CA PHE A 10 95.57 -26.94 21.58
C PHE A 10 95.99 -28.42 21.72
N ALA A 11 95.02 -29.35 21.81
CA ALA A 11 95.31 -30.78 21.87
C ALA A 11 95.93 -31.33 20.58
N ALA A 12 95.52 -30.81 19.41
CA ALA A 12 96.12 -31.16 18.13
C ALA A 12 97.56 -30.64 18.01
N THR A 13 97.84 -29.41 18.48
CA THR A 13 99.21 -28.89 18.53
C THR A 13 100.10 -29.65 19.51
N PHE A 14 99.54 -30.11 20.63
CA PHE A 14 100.24 -30.94 21.60
C PHE A 14 100.61 -32.31 21.02
N ASP A 15 99.69 -32.99 20.33
CA ASP A 15 99.96 -34.27 19.68
C ASP A 15 101.03 -34.16 18.57
N ILE A 16 101.05 -33.05 17.83
CA ILE A 16 102.10 -32.76 16.83
C ILE A 16 103.47 -32.60 17.51
N LEU A 17 103.53 -31.92 18.66
CA LEU A 17 104.77 -31.72 19.43
C LEU A 17 105.27 -33.02 20.09
N ASP A 18 104.37 -33.82 20.68
CA ASP A 18 104.71 -35.12 21.29
C ASP A 18 105.25 -36.11 20.24
N SER A 19 104.65 -36.13 19.04
CA SER A 19 105.13 -36.92 17.90
C SER A 19 106.53 -36.54 17.42
N LEU A 20 106.99 -35.31 17.67
CA LEU A 20 108.24 -34.76 17.11
C LEU A 20 109.39 -34.77 18.11
N ILE A 21 109.10 -34.65 19.41
CA ILE A 21 110.11 -34.39 20.45
C ILE A 21 110.15 -35.49 21.52
N TRP A 22 108.99 -35.91 22.04
CA TRP A 22 108.92 -36.73 23.26
C TRP A 22 108.60 -38.21 23.02
N ASN A 23 108.00 -38.55 21.87
CA ASN A 23 107.76 -39.92 21.40
C ASN A 23 107.06 -40.83 22.44
N THR A 24 106.15 -40.27 23.24
CA THR A 24 105.46 -41.00 24.32
C THR A 24 104.27 -41.83 23.83
N GLY A 25 103.79 -41.56 22.62
CA GLY A 25 102.74 -42.34 21.96
C GLY A 25 101.31 -42.07 22.45
N ILE A 26 101.11 -41.02 23.26
CA ILE A 26 99.83 -40.69 23.88
C ILE A 26 99.12 -39.63 23.02
N GLY A 27 98.15 -40.07 22.20
CA GLY A 27 97.35 -39.16 21.35
C GLY A 27 96.17 -38.51 22.11
N ILE A 28 96.36 -37.32 22.65
CA ILE A 28 95.39 -36.57 23.46
C ILE A 28 94.28 -35.97 22.59
N SER A 29 94.56 -35.63 21.33
CA SER A 29 93.57 -35.02 20.41
C SER A 29 92.34 -35.89 20.20
N LYS A 30 92.50 -37.22 20.15
CA LYS A 30 91.40 -38.19 19.97
C LYS A 30 90.42 -38.16 21.15
N TYR A 31 90.94 -38.06 22.38
CA TYR A 31 90.14 -37.99 23.59
C TYR A 31 89.46 -36.62 23.74
N THR A 32 90.17 -35.53 23.45
CA THR A 32 89.60 -34.16 23.47
C THR A 32 88.50 -33.98 22.43
N PHE A 33 88.68 -34.52 21.23
CA PHE A 33 87.66 -34.49 20.18
C PHE A 33 86.41 -35.29 20.56
N PHE A 34 86.59 -36.48 21.15
CA PHE A 34 85.50 -37.29 21.66
C PHE A 34 84.69 -36.56 22.74
N ILE A 35 85.37 -35.96 23.73
CA ILE A 35 84.73 -35.17 24.80
C ILE A 35 83.95 -33.98 24.21
N PHE A 36 84.51 -33.30 23.21
CA PHE A 36 83.84 -32.18 22.55
C PHE A 36 82.58 -32.59 21.77
N ILE A 37 82.61 -33.73 21.07
CA ILE A 37 81.43 -34.29 20.40
C ILE A 37 80.36 -34.63 21.43
N VAL A 38 80.72 -35.32 22.52
CA VAL A 38 79.79 -35.67 23.60
C VAL A 38 79.17 -34.40 24.20
N PHE A 39 79.95 -33.33 24.37
CA PHE A 39 79.46 -32.05 24.89
C PHE A 39 78.49 -31.34 23.94
N ILE A 40 78.74 -31.35 22.62
CA ILE A 40 77.79 -30.79 21.63
C ILE A 40 76.50 -31.61 21.59
N ILE A 41 76.61 -32.94 21.59
CA ILE A 41 75.45 -33.83 21.65
C ILE A 41 74.62 -33.53 22.91
N PHE A 42 75.27 -33.32 24.05
CA PHE A 42 74.59 -32.98 25.30
C PHE A 42 73.88 -31.60 25.24
N ILE A 43 74.53 -30.57 24.69
CA ILE A 43 73.90 -29.25 24.50
C ILE A 43 72.72 -29.34 23.53
N LEU A 44 72.88 -30.05 22.41
CA LEU A 44 71.84 -30.20 21.41
C LEU A 44 70.65 -30.98 21.99
N ALA A 45 70.92 -32.06 22.74
CA ALA A 45 69.89 -32.82 23.43
C ALA A 45 69.12 -31.95 24.42
N ASN A 46 69.80 -31.16 25.26
CA ASN A 46 69.14 -30.23 26.18
C ASN A 46 68.28 -29.19 25.46
N LYS A 47 68.78 -28.62 24.36
CA LYS A 47 68.04 -27.63 23.57
C LYS A 47 66.83 -28.24 22.86
N LEU A 48 66.94 -29.51 22.43
CA LEU A 48 65.86 -30.24 21.79
C LEU A 48 64.77 -30.62 22.80
N ILE A 49 65.16 -31.00 24.02
CA ILE A 49 64.24 -31.20 25.15
C ILE A 49 63.51 -29.89 25.50
N GLU A 50 64.23 -28.77 25.60
CA GLU A 50 63.62 -27.46 25.88
C GLU A 50 62.62 -27.05 24.79
N LEU A 51 62.95 -27.27 23.51
CA LEU A 51 62.05 -27.02 22.39
C LEU A 51 60.81 -27.91 22.44
N GLN A 52 60.96 -29.20 22.73
CA GLN A 52 59.84 -30.14 22.85
C GLN A 52 58.88 -29.72 23.96
N ILE A 53 59.41 -29.40 25.16
CA ILE A 53 58.62 -28.91 26.29
C ILE A 53 57.85 -27.65 25.88
N LYS A 54 58.51 -26.70 25.21
CA LYS A 54 57.88 -25.44 24.78
C LYS A 54 56.81 -25.64 23.72
N THR A 55 57.00 -26.58 22.79
CA THR A 55 55.98 -26.94 21.79
C THR A 55 54.81 -27.68 22.40
N GLU A 56 55.04 -28.57 23.36
CA GLU A 56 53.98 -29.26 24.10
C GLU A 56 53.16 -28.27 24.93
N GLU A 57 53.83 -27.34 25.61
CA GLU A 57 53.16 -26.27 26.37
C GLU A 57 52.33 -25.36 25.45
N LEU A 58 52.87 -24.98 24.28
CA LEU A 58 52.13 -24.16 23.31
C LEU A 58 50.92 -24.91 22.75
N ASN A 59 51.08 -26.19 22.41
CA ASN A 59 50.01 -27.04 21.89
C ASN A 59 48.92 -27.25 22.94
N ALA A 60 49.27 -27.56 24.18
CA ALA A 60 48.33 -27.72 25.29
C ALA A 60 47.55 -26.43 25.56
N ASN A 61 48.23 -25.28 25.49
CA ASN A 61 47.59 -23.97 25.69
C ASN A 61 46.67 -23.60 24.51
N LEU A 62 47.06 -23.92 23.28
CA LEU A 62 46.21 -23.77 22.09
C LEU A 62 44.98 -24.67 22.17
N GLU A 63 45.14 -25.93 22.54
CA GLU A 63 44.06 -26.91 22.67
C GLU A 63 43.03 -26.45 23.72
N LYS A 64 43.50 -26.00 24.89
CA LYS A 64 42.66 -25.39 25.92
C LYS A 64 41.90 -24.16 25.41
N LYS A 65 42.57 -23.28 24.65
CA LYS A 65 41.95 -22.07 24.10
C LYS A 65 40.91 -22.39 23.02
N VAL A 66 41.15 -23.43 22.21
CA VAL A 66 40.18 -23.95 21.23
C VAL A 66 38.97 -24.53 21.94
N GLU A 67 39.18 -25.32 23.01
CA GLU A 67 38.10 -25.89 23.80
C GLU A 67 37.23 -24.80 24.45
N GLU A 68 37.85 -23.82 25.11
CA GLU A 68 37.15 -22.67 25.71
C GLU A 68 36.35 -21.88 24.66
N ARG A 69 36.93 -21.61 23.49
CA ARG A 69 36.24 -20.89 22.40
C ARG A 69 35.09 -21.70 21.82
N THR A 70 35.28 -23.00 21.65
CA THR A 70 34.25 -23.91 21.12
C THR A 70 33.08 -24.01 22.09
N ARG A 71 33.36 -24.09 23.39
CA ARG A 71 32.34 -24.10 24.43
C ARG A 71 31.57 -22.77 24.49
N ALA A 72 32.27 -21.64 24.51
CA ALA A 72 31.63 -20.33 24.51
C ALA A 72 30.77 -20.11 23.25
N LEU A 73 31.22 -20.60 22.09
CA LEU A 73 30.44 -20.56 20.86
C LEU A 73 29.20 -21.45 20.95
N ALA A 74 29.32 -22.67 21.49
CA ALA A 74 28.18 -23.57 21.67
C ALA A 74 27.13 -22.97 22.61
N GLU A 75 27.55 -22.39 23.74
CA GLU A 75 26.68 -21.70 24.69
C GLU A 75 26.00 -20.48 24.03
N SER A 76 26.74 -19.70 23.22
CA SER A 76 26.19 -18.57 22.48
C SER A 76 25.17 -19.01 21.43
N LEU A 77 25.46 -20.07 20.66
CA LEU A 77 24.55 -20.63 19.66
C LEU A 77 23.27 -21.17 20.30
N GLN A 78 23.38 -21.86 21.43
CA GLN A 78 22.22 -22.33 22.19
C GLN A 78 21.35 -21.15 22.60
N ARG A 79 21.94 -20.09 23.14
CA ARG A 79 21.20 -18.89 23.56
C ARG A 79 20.52 -18.18 22.39
N VAL A 80 21.20 -18.08 21.24
CA VAL A 80 20.61 -17.52 20.01
C VAL A 80 19.43 -18.38 19.53
N GLN A 81 19.55 -19.71 19.61
CA GLN A 81 18.49 -20.62 19.23
C GLN A 81 17.26 -20.48 20.15
N GLU A 82 17.46 -20.38 21.46
CA GLU A 82 16.38 -20.15 22.44
C GLU A 82 15.65 -18.82 22.17
N LEU A 83 16.40 -17.74 21.96
CA LEU A 83 15.84 -16.43 21.62
C LEU A 83 15.06 -16.46 20.30
N LYS A 84 15.56 -17.19 19.30
CA LYS A 84 14.86 -17.35 18.01
C LYS A 84 13.53 -18.09 18.18
N VAL A 85 13.49 -19.17 18.97
CA VAL A 85 12.24 -19.90 19.23
C VAL A 85 11.20 -19.01 19.92
N GLN A 86 11.64 -18.17 20.86
CA GLN A 86 10.76 -17.19 21.51
C GLN A 86 10.22 -16.17 20.51
N GLN A 87 11.11 -15.57 19.70
CA GLN A 87 10.74 -14.61 18.67
C GLN A 87 9.78 -15.20 17.62
N ASP A 88 10.02 -16.42 17.15
CA ASP A 88 9.13 -17.11 16.19
C ASP A 88 7.76 -17.43 16.83
N GLY A 89 7.71 -17.63 18.15
CA GLY A 89 6.47 -17.73 18.92
C GLY A 89 5.67 -16.42 18.94
N ASP A 90 6.34 -15.29 19.15
CA ASP A 90 5.71 -13.96 19.12
C ASP A 90 5.21 -13.61 17.70
N TYR A 91 6.00 -13.94 16.66
CA TYR A 91 5.58 -13.81 15.27
C TYR A 91 4.36 -14.67 14.95
N PHE A 92 4.33 -15.92 15.44
CA PHE A 92 3.18 -16.80 15.26
C PHE A 92 1.91 -16.18 15.84
N LEU A 93 1.94 -15.73 17.10
CA LEU A 93 0.79 -15.08 17.73
C LEU A 93 0.32 -13.85 16.97
N THR A 94 1.26 -13.02 16.52
CA THR A 94 0.96 -11.81 15.73
C THR A 94 0.31 -12.16 14.39
N SER A 95 0.80 -13.20 13.70
CA SER A 95 0.21 -13.68 12.44
C SER A 95 -1.24 -14.16 12.61
N LEU A 96 -1.57 -14.76 13.75
CA LEU A 96 -2.93 -15.18 14.08
C LEU A 96 -3.88 -13.99 14.29
N LEU A 97 -3.37 -12.85 14.79
CA LEU A 97 -4.17 -11.62 14.95
C LEU A 97 -4.44 -10.94 13.60
N ILE A 98 -3.48 -10.99 12.67
CA ILE A 98 -3.62 -10.36 11.34
C ILE A 98 -4.51 -11.19 10.42
N SER A 99 -4.39 -12.53 10.45
CA SER A 99 -5.12 -13.43 9.55
C SER A 99 -6.64 -13.17 9.45
N PRO A 100 -7.40 -12.92 10.53
CA PRO A 100 -8.83 -12.61 10.42
C PRO A 100 -9.12 -11.23 9.82
N LEU A 101 -8.22 -10.26 9.97
CA LEU A 101 -8.41 -8.88 9.49
C LEU A 101 -8.28 -8.76 7.97
N GLY A 102 -7.49 -9.63 7.34
CA GLY A 102 -7.28 -9.64 5.89
C GLY A 102 -8.24 -10.53 5.10
N LYS A 103 -9.38 -10.95 5.68
CA LYS A 103 -10.31 -11.85 4.99
C LYS A 103 -11.25 -11.11 4.05
N SER A 104 -11.11 -11.39 2.76
CA SER A 104 -12.09 -11.06 1.72
C SER A 104 -13.20 -12.13 1.69
N GLN A 105 -14.24 -11.99 2.50
CA GLN A 105 -15.45 -12.83 2.42
C GLN A 105 -16.57 -12.04 1.76
N ILE A 106 -16.61 -12.06 0.44
CA ILE A 106 -17.66 -11.41 -0.34
C ILE A 106 -18.15 -12.39 -1.38
N ASP A 107 -19.45 -12.65 -1.35
CA ASP A 107 -20.17 -13.34 -2.40
C ASP A 107 -21.03 -12.28 -3.11
N SER A 108 -20.73 -12.03 -4.37
CA SER A 108 -21.42 -11.08 -5.22
C SER A 108 -21.51 -11.67 -6.62
N GLU A 109 -22.69 -11.55 -7.23
CA GLU A 109 -22.96 -12.06 -8.58
C GLU A 109 -22.39 -11.12 -9.66
N THR A 110 -22.18 -9.84 -9.33
CA THR A 110 -21.82 -8.78 -10.29
C THR A 110 -20.36 -8.38 -10.23
N ILE A 111 -19.71 -8.58 -9.08
CA ILE A 111 -18.32 -8.20 -8.87
C ILE A 111 -17.58 -9.38 -8.26
N LYS A 112 -16.53 -9.85 -8.93
CA LYS A 112 -15.63 -10.87 -8.42
C LYS A 112 -14.40 -10.21 -7.82
N ILE A 113 -13.99 -10.71 -6.65
CA ILE A 113 -12.86 -10.17 -5.90
C ILE A 113 -11.89 -11.27 -5.58
N ASP A 114 -10.65 -11.08 -6.01
CA ASP A 114 -9.54 -11.97 -5.71
C ASP A 114 -8.47 -11.18 -4.94
N SER A 115 -7.89 -11.80 -3.91
CA SER A 115 -6.76 -11.23 -3.16
C SER A 115 -5.61 -12.23 -3.10
N PHE A 116 -4.39 -11.69 -3.13
CA PHE A 116 -3.16 -12.45 -3.03
C PHE A 116 -2.18 -11.71 -2.13
N LEU A 117 -1.71 -12.37 -1.09
CA LEU A 117 -0.80 -11.82 -0.10
C LEU A 117 0.40 -12.74 0.04
N LYS A 118 1.61 -12.17 0.02
CA LYS A 118 2.86 -12.88 0.22
C LYS A 118 3.83 -12.00 1.00
N GLN A 119 4.08 -12.35 2.25
CA GLN A 119 4.99 -11.57 3.09
C GLN A 119 6.43 -12.08 2.94
N LYS A 120 7.38 -11.17 2.99
CA LYS A 120 8.83 -11.43 2.92
C LYS A 120 9.29 -12.28 4.09
N LYS A 121 8.84 -11.97 5.31
CA LYS A 121 9.26 -12.71 6.51
C LYS A 121 8.44 -13.99 6.63
N GLN A 122 9.10 -15.10 6.29
CA GLN A 122 8.62 -16.46 6.54
C GLN A 122 9.40 -17.07 7.70
N PHE A 123 8.69 -17.82 8.54
CA PHE A 123 9.27 -18.52 9.68
C PHE A 123 8.56 -19.85 9.89
N GLU A 124 9.26 -20.81 10.49
CA GLU A 124 8.70 -22.11 10.80
C GLU A 124 8.43 -22.18 12.31
N PHE A 125 7.18 -22.46 12.66
CA PHE A 125 6.78 -22.67 14.04
C PHE A 125 5.92 -23.92 14.14
N ARG A 126 6.27 -24.84 15.04
CA ARG A 126 5.56 -26.12 15.23
C ARG A 126 5.34 -26.91 13.92
N LYS A 127 6.38 -27.01 13.08
CA LYS A 127 6.38 -27.74 11.79
C LYS A 127 5.44 -27.17 10.72
N ARG A 128 5.03 -25.91 10.85
CA ARG A 128 4.25 -25.18 9.86
C ARG A 128 4.95 -23.87 9.54
N THR A 129 4.87 -23.47 8.28
CA THR A 129 5.39 -22.19 7.81
C THR A 129 4.30 -21.14 7.96
N TYR A 130 4.67 -20.01 8.55
CA TYR A 130 3.83 -18.83 8.70
C TYR A 130 4.52 -17.60 8.09
N GLU A 131 3.72 -16.58 7.84
CA GLU A 131 4.16 -15.34 7.23
C GLU A 131 3.70 -14.16 8.09
N ILE A 132 4.52 -13.12 8.16
CA ILE A 132 4.23 -11.89 8.91
C ILE A 132 4.79 -10.69 8.15
N GLY A 133 4.02 -9.61 8.03
CA GLY A 133 4.46 -8.42 7.32
C GLY A 133 3.46 -7.26 7.46
N GLY A 134 3.75 -6.18 6.76
CA GLY A 134 2.99 -4.92 6.83
C GLY A 134 1.83 -4.83 5.85
N ASP A 135 1.80 -5.70 4.85
CA ASP A 135 0.79 -5.66 3.80
C ASP A 135 -0.55 -6.25 4.25
N LEU A 136 -1.64 -5.60 3.83
CA LEU A 136 -3.00 -6.02 4.13
C LEU A 136 -3.94 -5.77 2.94
N CYS A 137 -4.70 -6.81 2.57
CA CYS A 137 -5.82 -6.70 1.65
C CYS A 137 -7.12 -6.94 2.41
N ILE A 138 -8.06 -6.02 2.31
CA ILE A 138 -9.39 -6.14 2.94
C ILE A 138 -10.46 -5.95 1.87
N ALA A 139 -11.52 -6.75 1.94
CA ALA A 139 -12.73 -6.48 1.20
C ALA A 139 -13.96 -6.76 2.07
N HIS A 140 -14.88 -5.79 2.15
CA HIS A 140 -16.17 -5.98 2.83
C HIS A 140 -17.35 -5.43 2.03
N ARG A 141 -18.50 -6.08 2.17
CA ARG A 141 -19.78 -5.56 1.71
C ARG A 141 -20.42 -4.66 2.77
N ILE A 142 -20.87 -3.47 2.34
CA ILE A 142 -21.68 -2.54 3.14
C ILE A 142 -22.89 -2.07 2.33
N ARG A 143 -23.81 -1.37 3.00
CA ARG A 143 -24.94 -0.71 2.34
C ARG A 143 -24.90 0.78 2.61
N LEU A 144 -25.00 1.59 1.56
CA LEU A 144 -25.10 3.04 1.61
C LEU A 144 -26.28 3.50 0.74
N GLN A 145 -27.12 4.37 1.27
CA GLN A 145 -28.33 4.90 0.63
C GLN A 145 -29.26 3.81 0.05
N ASN A 146 -29.37 2.69 0.78
CA ASN A 146 -30.06 1.45 0.40
C ASN A 146 -29.45 0.67 -0.77
N GLU A 147 -28.34 1.12 -1.33
CA GLU A 147 -27.59 0.39 -2.36
C GLU A 147 -26.46 -0.42 -1.72
N SER A 148 -26.07 -1.52 -2.37
CA SER A 148 -25.01 -2.38 -1.87
C SER A 148 -23.68 -2.03 -2.54
N TYR A 149 -22.66 -1.85 -1.72
CA TYR A 149 -21.31 -1.48 -2.14
C TYR A 149 -20.31 -2.49 -1.62
N ILE A 150 -19.27 -2.71 -2.40
CA ILE A 150 -18.09 -3.46 -1.98
C ILE A 150 -16.97 -2.46 -1.71
N ILE A 151 -16.49 -2.46 -0.48
CA ILE A 151 -15.27 -1.74 -0.11
C ILE A 151 -14.09 -2.65 -0.34
N PHE A 152 -13.03 -2.08 -0.89
CA PHE A 152 -11.72 -2.72 -0.99
C PHE A 152 -10.65 -1.80 -0.40
N VAL A 153 -9.69 -2.41 0.27
CA VAL A 153 -8.50 -1.75 0.80
C VAL A 153 -7.29 -2.58 0.42
N ASN A 154 -6.28 -1.93 -0.13
CA ASN A 154 -4.94 -2.47 -0.19
C ASN A 154 -3.99 -1.51 0.50
N SER A 155 -3.17 -1.99 1.40
CA SER A 155 -2.30 -1.13 2.21
C SER A 155 -0.98 -1.79 2.52
N ASP A 156 0.04 -0.96 2.68
CA ASP A 156 1.37 -1.33 3.13
C ASP A 156 1.76 -0.43 4.31
N ALA A 157 1.98 -1.08 5.46
CA ALA A 157 2.40 -0.43 6.69
C ALA A 157 3.92 -0.37 6.82
N MET A 158 4.43 0.83 7.13
CA MET A 158 5.86 1.09 7.28
C MET A 158 6.53 0.13 8.28
N GLY A 159 7.65 -0.42 7.85
CA GLY A 159 8.47 -1.32 8.65
C GLY A 159 8.48 -2.73 8.07
N LYS A 160 9.26 -3.62 8.67
CA LYS A 160 9.40 -5.01 8.19
C LYS A 160 9.03 -5.98 9.30
N SER A 161 8.50 -7.15 8.91
CA SER A 161 8.14 -8.21 9.87
C SER A 161 7.17 -7.70 10.94
N ILE A 162 7.57 -7.68 12.22
CA ILE A 162 6.70 -7.34 13.35
C ILE A 162 6.31 -5.86 13.41
N GLN A 163 7.17 -4.94 12.93
CA GLN A 163 6.86 -3.51 12.93
C GLN A 163 5.73 -3.19 11.95
N GLY A 164 5.87 -3.64 10.70
CA GLY A 164 4.80 -3.52 9.70
C GLY A 164 3.53 -4.23 10.15
N ALA A 165 3.65 -5.44 10.72
CA ALA A 165 2.53 -6.18 11.29
C ALA A 165 1.76 -5.39 12.37
N GLY A 166 2.46 -4.60 13.20
CA GLY A 166 1.82 -3.70 14.15
C GLY A 166 0.93 -2.66 13.48
N GLY A 167 1.42 -2.03 12.41
CA GLY A 167 0.63 -1.09 11.60
C GLY A 167 -0.57 -1.76 10.92
N ALA A 168 -0.39 -2.95 10.35
CA ALA A 168 -1.46 -3.74 9.75
C ALA A 168 -2.57 -4.12 10.75
N ILE A 169 -2.20 -4.48 11.98
CA ILE A 169 -3.17 -4.78 13.06
C ILE A 169 -3.99 -3.54 13.41
N VAL A 170 -3.34 -2.39 13.59
CA VAL A 170 -4.03 -1.13 13.90
C VAL A 170 -5.00 -0.77 12.77
N LEU A 171 -4.54 -0.77 11.52
CA LEU A 171 -5.37 -0.46 10.36
C LEU A 171 -6.55 -1.42 10.25
N GLY A 172 -6.30 -2.73 10.28
CA GLY A 172 -7.35 -3.74 10.14
C GLY A 172 -8.38 -3.68 11.27
N SER A 173 -7.95 -3.44 12.51
CA SER A 173 -8.85 -3.34 13.67
C SER A 173 -9.73 -2.10 13.61
N LEU A 174 -9.16 -0.96 13.25
CA LEU A 174 -9.91 0.29 13.06
C LEU A 174 -10.89 0.16 11.91
N PHE A 175 -10.44 -0.38 10.79
CA PHE A 175 -11.26 -0.55 9.62
C PHE A 175 -12.45 -1.47 9.92
N GLN A 176 -12.22 -2.61 10.57
CA GLN A 176 -13.30 -3.49 11.03
C GLN A 176 -14.30 -2.76 11.93
N SER A 177 -13.84 -1.91 12.85
CA SER A 177 -14.71 -1.08 13.70
C SER A 177 -15.57 -0.12 12.88
N ILE A 178 -15.01 0.52 11.86
CA ILE A 178 -15.73 1.42 10.94
C ILE A 178 -16.81 0.64 10.17
N ILE A 179 -16.51 -0.57 9.70
CA ILE A 179 -17.48 -1.44 9.02
C ILE A 179 -18.65 -1.78 9.93
N GLU A 180 -18.38 -2.28 11.14
CA GLU A 180 -19.43 -2.68 12.08
C GLU A 180 -20.30 -1.50 12.53
N ARG A 181 -19.69 -0.32 12.71
CA ARG A 181 -20.41 0.92 13.02
C ARG A 181 -21.28 1.37 11.85
N THR A 182 -20.81 1.22 10.62
CA THR A 182 -21.60 1.50 9.41
C THR A 182 -22.78 0.53 9.28
N ARG A 183 -22.60 -0.75 9.61
CA ARG A 183 -23.70 -1.75 9.61
C ARG A 183 -24.74 -1.50 10.69
N SER A 184 -24.34 -0.93 11.82
CA SER A 184 -25.23 -0.72 12.97
C SER A 184 -25.95 0.63 12.99
N SER A 185 -25.43 1.63 12.27
CA SER A 185 -25.93 3.01 12.31
C SER A 185 -26.66 3.40 11.02
N SER A 186 -27.95 3.67 11.11
CA SER A 186 -28.76 4.19 10.00
C SER A 186 -28.25 5.54 9.48
N LEU A 187 -27.71 6.38 10.36
CA LEU A 187 -27.13 7.68 9.98
C LEU A 187 -25.95 7.50 9.01
N LEU A 188 -25.07 6.53 9.27
CA LEU A 188 -23.93 6.25 8.40
C LEU A 188 -24.34 5.57 7.11
N GLN A 189 -25.34 4.68 7.17
CA GLN A 189 -25.91 4.06 5.97
C GLN A 189 -26.55 5.08 5.05
N ASN A 190 -27.08 6.19 5.56
CA ASN A 190 -27.69 7.22 4.72
C ASN A 190 -26.66 8.18 4.08
N GLN A 191 -25.36 8.02 4.35
CA GLN A 191 -24.32 8.85 3.74
C GLN A 191 -24.08 8.48 2.28
N ALA A 192 -23.76 9.48 1.47
CA ALA A 192 -23.28 9.27 0.10
C ALA A 192 -21.90 8.59 0.09
N PRO A 193 -21.58 7.77 -0.93
CA PRO A 193 -20.32 7.02 -0.99
C PRO A 193 -19.08 7.93 -0.90
N GLU A 194 -19.09 9.10 -1.52
CA GLU A 194 -17.97 10.05 -1.48
C GLU A 194 -17.73 10.59 -0.06
N ILE A 195 -18.82 10.85 0.67
CA ILE A 195 -18.77 11.39 2.03
C ILE A 195 -18.29 10.31 3.01
N TRP A 196 -18.81 9.09 2.88
CA TRP A 196 -18.39 7.96 3.70
C TRP A 196 -16.90 7.67 3.49
N LEU A 197 -16.45 7.60 2.24
CA LEU A 197 -15.06 7.32 1.88
C LEU A 197 -14.12 8.38 2.46
N LYS A 198 -14.44 9.66 2.29
CA LYS A 198 -13.70 10.77 2.88
C LYS A 198 -13.65 10.68 4.41
N SER A 199 -14.78 10.39 5.06
CA SER A 199 -14.87 10.32 6.51
C SER A 199 -14.01 9.18 7.06
N THR A 200 -14.08 8.00 6.43
CA THR A 200 -13.22 6.85 6.71
C THR A 200 -11.75 7.19 6.53
N PHE A 201 -11.39 7.84 5.42
CA PHE A 201 -10.00 8.25 5.16
C PHE A 201 -9.46 9.18 6.25
N ILE A 202 -10.24 10.20 6.64
CA ILE A 202 -9.86 11.14 7.71
C ILE A 202 -9.73 10.42 9.05
N GLU A 203 -10.64 9.51 9.38
CA GLU A 203 -10.60 8.75 10.63
C GLU A 203 -9.34 7.90 10.70
N LEU A 204 -9.01 7.16 9.65
CA LEU A 204 -7.77 6.41 9.56
C LEU A 204 -6.55 7.33 9.66
N HIS A 205 -6.52 8.42 8.89
CA HIS A 205 -5.41 9.39 8.90
C HIS A 205 -5.12 9.93 10.30
N LYS A 206 -6.15 10.35 11.05
CA LYS A 206 -6.01 10.93 12.39
C LYS A 206 -5.45 9.94 13.42
N ILE A 207 -5.79 8.66 13.31
CA ILE A 207 -5.22 7.66 14.22
C ILE A 207 -3.73 7.47 13.93
N PHE A 208 -3.34 7.38 12.66
CA PHE A 208 -1.91 7.30 12.32
C PHE A 208 -1.16 8.60 12.62
N GLU A 209 -1.82 9.76 12.55
CA GLU A 209 -1.24 11.07 12.92
C GLU A 209 -0.86 11.10 14.41
N SER A 210 -1.63 10.41 15.26
CA SER A 210 -1.33 10.27 16.69
C SER A 210 -0.05 9.49 17.00
N PHE A 211 0.50 8.76 16.02
CA PHE A 211 1.80 8.08 16.14
C PHE A 211 2.99 9.00 15.85
N ASP A 212 2.75 10.29 15.57
CA ASP A 212 3.77 11.34 15.44
C ASP A 212 4.87 10.97 14.43
N GLY A 213 4.46 10.43 13.27
CA GLY A 213 5.37 9.98 12.20
C GLY A 213 6.13 8.68 12.48
N SER A 214 5.95 8.05 13.65
CA SER A 214 6.60 6.77 14.00
C SER A 214 6.06 5.59 13.19
N MET A 215 4.84 5.70 12.68
CA MET A 215 4.17 4.71 11.84
C MET A 215 3.41 5.43 10.74
N LEU A 216 3.68 5.06 9.49
CA LEU A 216 2.99 5.57 8.31
C LEU A 216 2.45 4.39 7.50
N VAL A 217 1.35 4.61 6.79
CA VAL A 217 0.72 3.57 5.97
C VAL A 217 0.40 4.14 4.60
N SER A 218 0.88 3.51 3.54
CA SER A 218 0.35 3.75 2.19
C SER A 218 -0.91 2.90 2.01
N LEU A 219 -1.91 3.45 1.32
CA LEU A 219 -3.11 2.68 1.02
C LEU A 219 -3.86 3.18 -0.20
N VAL A 220 -4.55 2.25 -0.85
CA VAL A 220 -5.70 2.49 -1.71
C VAL A 220 -6.94 2.03 -0.96
N ILE A 221 -7.94 2.90 -0.87
CA ILE A 221 -9.27 2.58 -0.36
C ILE A 221 -10.31 2.98 -1.39
N GLY A 222 -11.27 2.11 -1.65
CA GLY A 222 -12.35 2.42 -2.56
C GLY A 222 -13.63 1.64 -2.32
N LEU A 223 -14.70 2.13 -2.95
CA LEU A 223 -16.04 1.56 -3.00
C LEU A 223 -16.37 1.23 -4.45
N VAL A 224 -16.94 0.07 -4.69
CA VAL A 224 -17.57 -0.28 -5.97
C VAL A 224 -19.04 -0.50 -5.75
N ASP A 225 -19.86 0.17 -6.55
CA ASP A 225 -21.31 -0.04 -6.59
C ASP A 225 -21.61 -1.36 -7.32
N GLU A 226 -22.27 -2.30 -6.62
CA GLU A 226 -22.62 -3.60 -7.20
C GLU A 226 -23.65 -3.49 -8.33
N SER A 227 -24.41 -2.40 -8.40
CA SER A 227 -25.50 -2.21 -9.35
C SER A 227 -25.03 -1.76 -10.74
N ASN A 228 -24.03 -0.90 -10.80
CA ASN A 228 -23.61 -0.23 -12.04
C ASN A 228 -22.09 -0.30 -12.27
N GLY A 229 -21.31 -0.91 -11.38
CA GLY A 229 -19.85 -1.01 -11.53
C GLY A 229 -19.10 0.32 -11.40
N PHE A 230 -19.72 1.34 -10.80
CA PHE A 230 -19.08 2.63 -10.58
C PHE A 230 -18.18 2.59 -9.34
N VAL A 231 -16.95 3.03 -9.52
CA VAL A 231 -15.88 2.95 -8.53
C VAL A 231 -15.57 4.34 -7.99
N TYR A 232 -15.49 4.44 -6.67
CA TYR A 232 -15.00 5.60 -5.93
C TYR A 232 -13.74 5.20 -5.19
N TYR A 233 -12.64 5.94 -5.29
CA TYR A 233 -11.43 5.57 -4.57
C TYR A 233 -10.55 6.78 -4.20
N MET A 234 -9.65 6.55 -3.25
CA MET A 234 -8.61 7.48 -2.82
C MET A 234 -7.30 6.70 -2.69
N ASN A 235 -6.20 7.29 -3.17
CA ASN A 235 -4.87 6.71 -3.12
C ASN A 235 -3.91 7.59 -2.29
N ALA A 236 -3.40 7.05 -1.19
CA ALA A 236 -2.43 7.70 -0.32
C ALA A 236 -1.04 7.07 -0.48
N GLU A 237 -0.23 7.64 -1.37
CA GLU A 237 1.16 7.26 -1.65
C GLU A 237 1.35 5.74 -1.80
N HIS A 238 0.36 5.07 -2.39
CA HIS A 238 0.40 3.65 -2.73
C HIS A 238 0.52 3.52 -4.27
N PRO A 239 1.06 2.40 -4.79
CA PRO A 239 1.23 2.25 -6.22
C PRO A 239 -0.08 2.39 -7.00
N TRP A 240 0.00 3.03 -8.16
CA TRP A 240 -1.18 3.36 -8.98
C TRP A 240 -2.01 2.12 -9.33
N LEU A 241 -3.33 2.32 -9.37
CA LEU A 241 -4.26 1.27 -9.77
C LEU A 241 -4.06 0.96 -11.26
N VAL A 242 -4.15 -0.32 -11.61
CA VAL A 242 -4.04 -0.81 -12.98
C VAL A 242 -5.42 -1.22 -13.47
N LEU A 243 -5.85 -0.63 -14.58
CA LEU A 243 -6.98 -1.09 -15.35
C LEU A 243 -6.51 -2.12 -16.39
N TYR A 244 -7.10 -3.30 -16.38
CA TYR A 244 -6.93 -4.31 -17.43
C TYR A 244 -8.24 -4.46 -18.20
N ARG A 245 -8.20 -4.10 -19.49
CA ARG A 245 -9.34 -4.13 -20.43
C ARG A 245 -8.89 -4.70 -21.77
N ASP A 246 -9.66 -5.65 -22.31
CA ASP A 246 -9.44 -6.23 -23.64
C ASP A 246 -8.00 -6.69 -23.93
N GLY A 247 -7.33 -7.28 -22.93
CA GLY A 247 -5.96 -7.75 -23.09
C GLY A 247 -4.86 -6.73 -22.82
N LYS A 248 -5.20 -5.45 -22.56
CA LYS A 248 -4.24 -4.38 -22.30
C LYS A 248 -4.31 -3.88 -20.87
N ALA A 249 -3.15 -3.55 -20.30
CA ALA A 249 -3.05 -2.96 -18.96
C ALA A 249 -2.59 -1.50 -19.04
N SER A 250 -3.22 -0.63 -18.25
CA SER A 250 -2.85 0.79 -18.15
C SER A 250 -3.05 1.32 -16.73
N TYR A 251 -2.24 2.28 -16.31
CA TYR A 251 -2.47 2.98 -15.05
C TYR A 251 -3.70 3.88 -15.12
N MET A 252 -4.45 3.94 -14.02
CA MET A 252 -5.64 4.81 -13.89
C MET A 252 -5.29 6.25 -13.46
N GLU A 253 -4.07 6.45 -12.98
CA GLU A 253 -3.59 7.69 -12.37
C GLU A 253 -2.16 7.95 -12.83
N ASN A 254 -1.78 9.23 -12.88
CA ASN A 254 -0.41 9.66 -13.20
C ASN A 254 0.25 10.43 -12.04
N ASP A 255 -0.51 10.80 -11.02
CA ASP A 255 -0.06 11.65 -9.90
C ASP A 255 -0.43 11.01 -8.55
N LEU A 256 0.42 11.22 -7.55
CA LEU A 256 0.18 10.84 -6.17
C LEU A 256 -0.36 12.05 -5.41
N ASP A 257 -1.68 12.06 -5.19
CA ASP A 257 -2.38 13.24 -4.68
C ASP A 257 -2.36 13.36 -3.16
N PHE A 258 -2.26 12.24 -2.45
CA PHE A 258 -2.26 12.19 -0.99
C PHE A 258 -1.00 11.54 -0.45
N ARG A 259 -0.48 12.12 0.64
CA ARG A 259 0.62 11.55 1.42
C ARG A 259 0.16 10.31 2.18
N LYS A 260 1.11 9.45 2.58
CA LYS A 260 0.83 8.31 3.48
C LYS A 260 0.05 8.77 4.73
N LEU A 261 -0.80 7.89 5.24
CA LEU A 261 -1.52 8.14 6.49
C LEU A 261 -0.52 8.39 7.63
N GLY A 262 -0.87 9.33 8.52
CA GLY A 262 -0.05 9.72 9.67
C GLY A 262 0.94 10.86 9.42
N PHE A 263 1.03 11.37 8.19
CA PHE A 263 1.86 12.52 7.88
C PHE A 263 1.22 13.83 8.38
N ILE A 264 1.87 14.50 9.34
CA ILE A 264 1.33 15.64 10.14
C ILE A 264 0.94 16.86 9.28
N SER A 265 1.54 17.06 8.11
CA SER A 265 1.27 18.23 7.26
C SER A 265 0.06 18.07 6.33
N SER A 266 -0.61 16.92 6.33
CA SER A 266 -1.59 16.55 5.28
C SER A 266 -3.00 17.09 5.51
N THR A 267 -3.31 17.57 6.71
CA THR A 267 -4.69 17.91 7.15
C THR A 267 -5.29 19.11 6.43
N ASN A 268 -4.50 19.89 5.69
CA ASN A 268 -4.95 21.02 4.88
C ASN A 268 -4.97 20.76 3.36
N SER A 269 -4.67 19.53 2.92
CA SER A 269 -4.81 19.16 1.51
C SER A 269 -6.30 19.05 1.13
N ASN A 270 -6.67 19.53 -0.06
CA ASN A 270 -8.02 19.39 -0.59
C ASN A 270 -8.30 17.91 -0.87
N LEU A 271 -8.80 17.16 0.12
CA LEU A 271 -9.20 15.76 -0.08
C LEU A 271 -10.25 15.66 -1.19
N PHE A 272 -10.02 14.73 -2.11
CA PHE A 272 -10.90 14.46 -3.23
C PHE A 272 -10.98 12.96 -3.53
N VAL A 273 -12.07 12.55 -4.16
CA VAL A 273 -12.41 11.18 -4.48
C VAL A 273 -12.35 11.02 -5.98
N LYS A 274 -11.51 10.10 -6.44
CA LYS A 274 -11.45 9.71 -7.85
C LYS A 274 -12.60 8.79 -8.16
N THR A 275 -13.11 8.91 -9.37
CA THR A 275 -14.25 8.12 -9.83
C THR A 275 -13.96 7.48 -11.17
N PHE A 276 -14.48 6.27 -11.38
CA PHE A 276 -14.29 5.52 -12.61
C PHE A 276 -15.50 4.61 -12.89
N GLN A 277 -15.94 4.56 -14.15
CA GLN A 277 -17.02 3.67 -14.58
C GLN A 277 -16.41 2.41 -15.19
N MET A 278 -16.59 1.26 -14.54
CA MET A 278 -16.18 -0.03 -15.11
C MET A 278 -17.11 -0.44 -16.25
N GLN A 279 -16.54 -1.16 -17.21
CA GLN A 279 -17.24 -1.89 -18.25
C GLN A 279 -17.25 -3.38 -17.92
N VAL A 280 -18.21 -4.11 -18.47
CA VAL A 280 -18.30 -5.57 -18.27
C VAL A 280 -17.02 -6.24 -18.76
N GLY A 281 -16.38 -7.02 -17.89
CA GLY A 281 -15.10 -7.68 -18.13
C GLY A 281 -13.87 -6.90 -17.66
N ASP A 282 -14.02 -5.63 -17.23
CA ASP A 282 -12.91 -4.86 -16.68
C ASP A 282 -12.37 -5.46 -15.40
N LYS A 283 -11.04 -5.42 -15.25
CA LYS A 283 -10.35 -5.72 -14.00
C LYS A 283 -9.58 -4.52 -13.50
N ILE A 284 -9.83 -4.13 -12.26
CA ILE A 284 -9.01 -3.14 -11.54
C ILE A 284 -8.11 -3.90 -10.57
N ILE A 285 -6.80 -3.69 -10.69
CA ILE A 285 -5.77 -4.35 -9.88
C ILE A 285 -5.02 -3.30 -9.09
N THR A 286 -4.94 -3.49 -7.78
CA THR A 286 -4.11 -2.70 -6.86
C THR A 286 -3.04 -3.59 -6.24
N GLY A 287 -1.88 -3.02 -5.90
CA GLY A 287 -0.79 -3.77 -5.27
C GLY A 287 0.18 -2.88 -4.51
N SER A 288 0.88 -3.44 -3.53
CA SER A 288 1.93 -2.75 -2.76
C SER A 288 3.21 -2.53 -3.55
N ASP A 289 4.14 -1.77 -2.96
CA ASP A 289 5.45 -1.43 -3.53
C ASP A 289 6.25 -2.69 -3.90
N GLY A 290 6.01 -3.83 -3.23
CA GLY A 290 6.62 -5.12 -3.57
C GLY A 290 6.33 -5.62 -5.00
N ARG A 291 5.32 -5.08 -5.69
CA ARG A 291 5.05 -5.39 -7.10
C ARG A 291 6.07 -4.74 -8.05
N ASP A 292 6.73 -3.68 -7.60
CA ASP A 292 7.68 -2.88 -8.38
C ASP A 292 9.14 -3.10 -7.88
N ASP A 293 9.32 -3.43 -6.59
CA ASP A 293 10.61 -3.76 -5.94
C ASP A 293 11.14 -5.15 -6.32
N ILE A 294 11.54 -5.29 -7.58
CA ILE A 294 12.00 -6.55 -8.17
C ILE A 294 13.49 -6.49 -8.46
N LEU A 295 14.23 -7.43 -7.88
CA LEU A 295 15.67 -7.60 -8.10
C LEU A 295 15.89 -8.50 -9.33
N ILE A 296 16.35 -7.91 -10.42
CA ILE A 296 16.63 -8.60 -11.68
C ILE A 296 18.11 -8.99 -11.74
N THR A 297 18.39 -10.21 -12.21
CA THR A 297 19.75 -10.67 -12.47
C THR A 297 20.00 -10.67 -13.96
N ASP A 298 20.94 -9.85 -14.42
CA ASP A 298 21.36 -9.79 -15.82
C ASP A 298 22.10 -11.09 -16.23
N ASN A 299 22.24 -11.30 -17.54
CA ASN A 299 22.98 -12.42 -18.14
C ASN A 299 24.44 -12.52 -17.66
N ASN A 300 25.01 -11.41 -17.20
CA ASN A 300 26.36 -11.33 -16.64
C ASN A 300 26.42 -11.60 -15.13
N GLY A 301 25.31 -12.03 -14.51
CA GLY A 301 25.20 -12.28 -13.07
C GLY A 301 25.15 -11.03 -12.19
N ARG A 302 25.05 -9.83 -12.78
CA ARG A 302 24.89 -8.57 -12.04
C ARG A 302 23.43 -8.41 -11.61
N LYS A 303 23.22 -8.09 -10.33
CA LYS A 303 21.89 -7.82 -9.78
C LYS A 303 21.63 -6.32 -9.74
N TYR A 304 20.47 -5.89 -10.22
CA TYR A 304 20.02 -4.50 -10.17
C TYR A 304 18.52 -4.42 -9.88
N MET A 305 18.07 -3.30 -9.31
CA MET A 305 16.64 -3.09 -9.01
C MET A 305 15.91 -2.66 -10.28
N ASN A 306 14.70 -3.17 -10.49
CA ASN A 306 13.86 -2.70 -11.58
C ASN A 306 13.49 -1.22 -11.38
N GLU A 307 13.75 -0.40 -12.39
CA GLU A 307 13.35 1.02 -12.44
C GLU A 307 12.23 1.26 -13.46
N ASN A 308 11.83 0.22 -14.22
CA ASN A 308 10.81 0.36 -15.25
C ASN A 308 9.42 0.32 -14.63
N GLN A 309 8.72 1.46 -14.69
CA GLN A 309 7.36 1.62 -14.20
C GLN A 309 6.33 0.77 -14.96
N ASP A 310 6.57 0.44 -16.23
CA ASP A 310 5.65 -0.39 -17.03
C ASP A 310 5.89 -1.90 -16.84
N PHE A 311 6.87 -2.27 -16.00
CA PHE A 311 7.25 -3.67 -15.80
C PHE A 311 6.07 -4.48 -15.28
N PHE A 312 5.36 -3.96 -14.28
CA PHE A 312 4.18 -4.60 -13.71
C PHE A 312 3.05 -4.78 -14.73
N LEU A 313 2.77 -3.75 -15.56
CA LEU A 313 1.73 -3.81 -16.61
C LEU A 313 1.94 -4.99 -17.55
N ARG A 314 3.18 -5.25 -17.98
CA ARG A 314 3.51 -6.39 -18.87
C ARG A 314 3.19 -7.73 -18.21
N HIS A 315 3.38 -7.85 -16.90
CA HIS A 315 3.05 -9.08 -16.16
C HIS A 315 1.54 -9.27 -15.98
N VAL A 316 0.81 -8.16 -15.81
CA VAL A 316 -0.65 -8.15 -15.82
C VAL A 316 -1.18 -8.65 -17.16
N GLU A 317 -0.66 -8.14 -18.27
CA GLU A 317 -1.04 -8.54 -19.63
C GLU A 317 -0.73 -10.01 -19.91
N LYS A 318 0.50 -10.46 -19.60
CA LYS A 318 0.92 -11.87 -19.77
C LYS A 318 0.04 -12.87 -18.99
N SER A 319 -0.55 -12.42 -17.90
CA SER A 319 -1.32 -13.27 -16.98
C SER A 319 -2.82 -13.11 -17.12
N ASN A 320 -3.30 -12.35 -18.11
CA ASN A 320 -4.71 -12.01 -18.31
C ASN A 320 -5.40 -11.44 -17.05
N GLY A 321 -4.65 -10.66 -16.26
CA GLY A 321 -5.12 -10.08 -15.00
C GLY A 321 -5.35 -11.09 -13.87
N VAL A 322 -4.85 -12.34 -13.97
CA VAL A 322 -4.97 -13.35 -12.91
C VAL A 322 -3.84 -13.18 -11.89
N LEU A 323 -4.18 -12.86 -10.63
CA LEU A 323 -3.21 -12.53 -9.57
C LEU A 323 -2.13 -13.58 -9.35
N LYS A 324 -2.50 -14.87 -9.27
CA LYS A 324 -1.53 -15.96 -9.10
C LYS A 324 -0.58 -16.08 -10.30
N GLY A 325 -1.09 -15.83 -11.51
CA GLY A 325 -0.29 -15.79 -12.73
C GLY A 325 0.70 -14.62 -12.72
N ILE A 326 0.24 -13.44 -12.28
CA ILE A 326 1.07 -12.23 -12.15
C ILE A 326 2.26 -12.51 -11.23
N PHE A 327 2.00 -13.06 -10.03
CA PHE A 327 3.05 -13.43 -9.08
C PHE A 327 4.05 -14.42 -9.68
N GLN A 328 3.58 -15.47 -10.35
CA GLN A 328 4.46 -16.45 -10.99
C GLN A 328 5.31 -15.83 -12.11
N SER A 329 4.72 -14.94 -12.92
CA SER A 329 5.39 -14.24 -14.01
C SER A 329 6.48 -13.29 -13.51
N ILE A 330 6.20 -12.57 -12.43
CA ILE A 330 7.18 -11.72 -11.73
C ILE A 330 8.33 -12.57 -11.20
N LYS A 331 8.03 -13.67 -10.49
CA LYS A 331 9.03 -14.57 -9.90
C LYS A 331 9.95 -15.23 -10.94
N GLN A 332 9.45 -15.45 -12.17
CA GLN A 332 10.27 -15.95 -13.28
C GLN A 332 11.25 -14.89 -13.81
N SER A 333 10.93 -13.61 -13.63
CA SER A 333 11.70 -12.50 -14.18
C SER A 333 12.68 -11.90 -13.17
N GLY A 334 12.41 -12.05 -11.86
CA GLY A 334 13.28 -11.57 -10.78
C GLY A 334 12.84 -12.04 -9.41
N GLU A 335 13.61 -11.64 -8.39
CA GLU A 335 13.31 -11.89 -6.98
C GLU A 335 12.58 -10.68 -6.37
N ILE A 336 11.41 -10.91 -5.76
CA ILE A 336 10.64 -9.86 -5.08
C ILE A 336 11.35 -9.50 -3.78
N TYR A 337 11.68 -8.22 -3.59
CA TYR A 337 12.49 -7.77 -2.46
C TYR A 337 11.67 -7.37 -1.24
N ASP A 338 10.40 -6.98 -1.37
CA ASP A 338 9.55 -6.57 -0.24
C ASP A 338 8.28 -7.43 -0.08
N ASP A 339 7.45 -7.08 0.90
CA ASP A 339 6.10 -7.66 1.06
C ASP A 339 5.26 -7.39 -0.20
N LEU A 340 4.51 -8.38 -0.67
CA LEU A 340 3.66 -8.26 -1.86
C LEU A 340 2.19 -8.52 -1.52
N SER A 341 1.36 -7.53 -1.79
CA SER A 341 -0.09 -7.62 -1.79
C SER A 341 -0.62 -7.28 -3.17
N LEU A 342 -1.62 -8.04 -3.61
CA LEU A 342 -2.38 -7.77 -4.82
C LEU A 342 -3.86 -7.99 -4.52
N LEU A 343 -4.70 -7.06 -4.98
CA LEU A 343 -6.16 -7.19 -4.94
C LEU A 343 -6.72 -6.86 -6.32
N SER A 344 -7.63 -7.69 -6.80
CA SER A 344 -8.28 -7.58 -8.11
C SER A 344 -9.80 -7.49 -7.94
N LEU A 345 -10.40 -6.57 -8.66
CA LEU A 345 -11.84 -6.35 -8.76
C LEU A 345 -12.24 -6.56 -10.23
N GLU A 346 -13.08 -7.55 -10.51
CA GLU A 346 -13.58 -7.86 -11.84
C GLU A 346 -15.07 -7.57 -11.91
N TYR A 347 -15.50 -6.72 -12.85
CA TYR A 347 -16.91 -6.43 -13.05
C TYR A 347 -17.52 -7.40 -14.06
N LEU A 348 -18.42 -8.26 -13.61
CA LEU A 348 -19.10 -9.27 -14.42
C LEU A 348 -20.35 -8.72 -15.12
N GLY A 349 -20.79 -7.52 -14.74
CA GLY A 349 -22.00 -6.89 -15.27
C GLY A 349 -23.27 -7.37 -14.57
N ASN A 350 -24.33 -6.59 -14.71
CA ASN A 350 -25.67 -6.99 -14.31
C ASN A 350 -26.43 -7.55 -15.51
N ALA A 351 -27.07 -8.72 -15.34
CA ALA A 351 -27.91 -9.32 -16.37
C ALA A 351 -29.06 -8.39 -16.85
N SER A 352 -29.42 -7.39 -16.03
CA SER A 352 -30.48 -6.41 -16.30
C SER A 352 -30.04 -5.18 -17.11
N GLU A 353 -28.75 -4.97 -17.39
CA GLU A 353 -28.27 -3.87 -18.26
C GLU A 353 -28.60 -4.07 -19.74
N GLN A 354 -29.10 -5.25 -20.12
CA GLN A 354 -29.80 -5.46 -21.38
C GLN A 354 -31.19 -4.82 -21.33
N LEU A 355 -31.26 -3.49 -21.20
CA LEU A 355 -32.51 -2.77 -21.43
C LEU A 355 -33.03 -3.13 -22.84
N PRO A 356 -34.31 -3.53 -22.99
CA PRO A 356 -34.84 -3.89 -24.30
C PRO A 356 -34.75 -2.68 -25.22
N LYS A 357 -34.21 -2.86 -26.43
CA LYS A 357 -34.14 -1.85 -27.51
C LYS A 357 -35.52 -1.36 -28.01
N ALA A 358 -36.62 -1.69 -27.34
CA ALA A 358 -37.99 -1.50 -27.81
C ALA A 358 -38.52 -0.04 -27.69
N ASN A 359 -37.83 0.84 -26.98
CA ASN A 359 -38.37 2.16 -26.61
C ASN A 359 -37.69 3.38 -27.24
N SER A 360 -36.74 3.19 -28.15
CA SER A 360 -35.99 4.32 -28.74
C SER A 360 -36.92 5.33 -29.40
N LYS A 361 -37.95 4.85 -30.12
CA LYS A 361 -38.87 5.71 -30.87
C LYS A 361 -39.75 6.62 -29.99
N GLN A 362 -40.32 6.11 -28.90
CA GLN A 362 -41.12 6.93 -27.98
C GLN A 362 -40.26 7.96 -27.24
N ILE A 363 -39.01 7.62 -26.93
CA ILE A 363 -38.05 8.54 -26.32
C ILE A 363 -37.64 9.61 -27.33
N GLU A 364 -37.38 9.25 -28.58
CA GLU A 364 -37.12 10.18 -29.70
C GLU A 364 -38.29 11.14 -29.90
N ASP A 365 -39.53 10.64 -29.93
CA ASP A 365 -40.74 11.47 -30.04
C ASP A 365 -40.83 12.46 -28.88
N ALA A 366 -40.59 12.02 -27.63
CA ALA A 366 -40.57 12.90 -26.47
C ALA A 366 -39.46 13.97 -26.53
N ILE A 367 -38.29 13.62 -27.07
CA ILE A 367 -37.19 14.57 -27.31
C ILE A 367 -37.61 15.61 -28.35
N GLN A 368 -38.33 15.23 -29.41
CA GLN A 368 -38.88 16.18 -30.38
C GLN A 368 -39.91 17.12 -29.73
N HIS A 369 -40.80 16.60 -28.88
CA HIS A 369 -41.72 17.44 -28.10
C HIS A 369 -40.96 18.46 -27.23
N TYR A 370 -39.88 18.04 -26.57
CA TYR A 370 -39.01 18.93 -25.80
C TYR A 370 -38.38 20.03 -26.67
N HIS A 371 -37.82 19.69 -27.84
CA HIS A 371 -37.25 20.67 -28.77
C HIS A 371 -38.29 21.65 -29.32
N ASN A 372 -39.54 21.19 -29.49
CA ASN A 372 -40.68 22.02 -29.89
C ASN A 372 -41.25 22.86 -28.73
N LYS A 373 -40.61 22.84 -27.54
CA LYS A 373 -41.04 23.51 -26.31
C LYS A 373 -42.37 22.99 -25.73
N ASP A 374 -42.84 21.84 -26.17
CA ASP A 374 -43.96 21.12 -25.57
C ASP A 374 -43.46 20.20 -24.45
N TYR A 375 -43.11 20.81 -23.32
CA TYR A 375 -42.58 20.11 -22.16
C TYR A 375 -43.61 19.19 -21.50
N THR A 376 -44.89 19.55 -21.56
CA THR A 376 -45.99 18.74 -21.02
C THR A 376 -46.19 17.45 -21.81
N GLY A 377 -46.15 17.51 -23.14
CA GLY A 377 -46.19 16.34 -24.01
C GLY A 377 -44.99 15.43 -23.78
N ALA A 378 -43.78 16.01 -23.70
CA ALA A 378 -42.56 15.27 -23.38
C ALA A 378 -42.65 14.52 -22.04
N ILE A 379 -43.12 15.18 -20.97
CA ILE A 379 -43.29 14.55 -19.66
C ILE A 379 -44.31 13.42 -19.70
N SER A 380 -45.45 13.62 -20.38
CA SER A 380 -46.49 12.59 -20.49
C SER A 380 -45.92 11.30 -21.06
N ILE A 381 -45.27 11.39 -22.23
CA ILE A 381 -44.66 10.25 -22.92
C ILE A 381 -43.57 9.61 -22.04
N LEU A 382 -42.63 10.41 -21.52
CA LEU A 382 -41.53 9.88 -20.72
C LEU A 382 -41.99 9.25 -19.40
N SER A 383 -43.05 9.77 -18.78
CA SER A 383 -43.61 9.21 -17.55
C SER A 383 -44.29 7.85 -17.76
N GLU A 384 -44.92 7.65 -18.92
CA GLU A 384 -45.54 6.40 -19.33
C GLU A 384 -44.47 5.35 -19.64
N VAL A 385 -43.49 5.73 -20.48
CA VAL A 385 -42.32 4.89 -20.82
C VAL A 385 -41.54 4.48 -19.57
N LYS A 386 -41.35 5.40 -18.62
CA LYS A 386 -40.66 5.12 -17.35
C LYS A 386 -41.36 4.03 -16.53
N LYS A 387 -42.70 3.98 -16.53
CA LYS A 387 -43.47 2.99 -15.77
C LYS A 387 -43.43 1.61 -16.41
N GLU A 388 -43.52 1.54 -17.73
CA GLU A 388 -43.66 0.27 -18.43
C GLU A 388 -42.32 -0.43 -18.68
N PHE A 389 -41.25 0.32 -18.94
CA PHE A 389 -40.00 -0.25 -19.45
C PHE A 389 -38.73 0.39 -18.88
N GLY A 390 -38.86 1.52 -18.18
CA GLY A 390 -37.74 2.34 -17.76
C GLY A 390 -37.22 3.26 -18.88
N LEU A 391 -36.41 4.24 -18.47
CA LEU A 391 -35.83 5.23 -19.38
C LEU A 391 -34.31 5.03 -19.50
N ASN A 392 -33.79 5.27 -20.70
CA ASN A 392 -32.37 5.40 -20.97
C ASN A 392 -31.82 6.73 -20.41
N GLN A 393 -30.50 6.94 -20.52
CA GLN A 393 -29.84 8.14 -20.02
C GLN A 393 -30.45 9.43 -20.62
N GLU A 394 -30.65 9.45 -21.93
CA GLU A 394 -31.15 10.62 -22.67
C GLU A 394 -32.60 10.96 -22.30
N GLY A 395 -33.49 9.97 -22.26
CA GLY A 395 -34.89 10.15 -21.86
C GLY A 395 -35.03 10.63 -20.42
N LEU A 396 -34.17 10.17 -19.50
CA LEU A 396 -34.14 10.71 -18.13
C LEU A 396 -33.65 12.17 -18.09
N LYS A 397 -32.60 12.53 -18.83
CA LYS A 397 -32.14 13.93 -18.94
C LYS A 397 -33.24 14.83 -19.50
N THR A 398 -33.90 14.42 -20.58
CA THR A 398 -35.00 15.17 -21.18
C THR A 398 -36.17 15.34 -20.21
N LEU A 399 -36.49 14.31 -19.41
CA LEU A 399 -37.51 14.41 -18.37
C LEU A 399 -37.13 15.44 -17.29
N VAL A 400 -35.87 15.41 -16.83
CA VAL A 400 -35.33 16.36 -15.86
C VAL A 400 -35.43 17.79 -16.39
N TYR A 401 -34.92 18.05 -17.60
CA TYR A 401 -34.95 19.37 -18.20
C TYR A 401 -36.39 19.84 -18.49
N SER A 402 -37.30 18.94 -18.85
CA SER A 402 -38.72 19.31 -19.03
C SER A 402 -39.35 19.82 -17.73
N TYR A 403 -39.06 19.18 -16.58
CA TYR A 403 -39.54 19.67 -15.28
C TYR A 403 -38.92 21.01 -14.88
N GLU A 404 -37.64 21.23 -15.17
CA GLU A 404 -36.96 22.51 -14.95
C GLU A 404 -37.62 23.64 -15.76
N GLN A 405 -37.89 23.41 -17.04
CA GLN A 405 -38.53 24.42 -17.90
C GLN A 405 -39.95 24.79 -17.41
N LEU A 406 -40.66 23.84 -16.79
CA LEU A 406 -41.94 24.07 -16.13
C LEU A 406 -41.82 24.62 -14.70
N ARG A 407 -40.61 24.97 -14.24
CA ARG A 407 -40.30 25.46 -12.87
C ARG A 407 -40.77 24.52 -11.76
N SER A 408 -40.91 23.25 -12.08
CA SER A 408 -41.30 22.21 -11.12
C SER A 408 -40.05 21.68 -10.40
N HIS A 409 -39.35 22.56 -9.68
CA HIS A 409 -38.03 22.30 -9.10
C HIS A 409 -37.99 21.07 -8.19
N ASN A 410 -39.05 20.79 -7.44
CA ASN A 410 -39.15 19.60 -6.59
C ASN A 410 -39.11 18.30 -7.43
N LEU A 411 -39.93 18.23 -8.48
CA LEU A 411 -39.95 17.07 -9.38
C LEU A 411 -38.66 16.95 -10.20
N ALA A 412 -38.08 18.07 -10.63
CA ALA A 412 -36.78 18.10 -11.29
C ALA A 412 -35.69 17.53 -10.37
N ALA A 413 -35.64 17.96 -9.11
CA ALA A 413 -34.66 17.49 -8.13
C ALA A 413 -34.80 15.98 -7.82
N ILE A 414 -36.02 15.50 -7.55
CA ILE A 414 -36.28 14.07 -7.31
C ILE A 414 -35.93 13.24 -8.54
N THR A 415 -36.27 13.70 -9.75
CA THR A 415 -35.94 12.98 -10.98
C THR A 415 -34.44 12.96 -11.23
N THR A 416 -33.74 14.04 -10.93
CA THR A 416 -32.27 14.14 -11.05
C THR A 416 -31.57 13.21 -10.05
N SER A 417 -32.05 13.14 -8.79
CA SER A 417 -31.50 12.18 -7.82
C SER A 417 -31.67 10.73 -8.27
N PHE A 418 -32.82 10.39 -8.87
CA PHE A 418 -33.06 9.08 -9.46
C PHE A 418 -32.12 8.81 -10.64
N TYR A 419 -31.88 9.81 -11.51
CA TYR A 419 -30.92 9.71 -12.60
C TYR A 419 -29.50 9.40 -12.08
N LEU A 420 -29.05 10.11 -11.06
CA LEU A 420 -27.71 9.95 -10.48
C LEU A 420 -27.48 8.61 -9.78
N LYS A 421 -28.55 7.89 -9.40
CA LYS A 421 -28.43 6.50 -8.92
C LYS A 421 -28.06 5.53 -10.04
N LYS A 422 -28.53 5.79 -11.27
CA LYS A 422 -28.22 4.95 -12.44
C LYS A 422 -26.94 5.38 -13.14
N PHE A 423 -26.69 6.69 -13.19
CA PHE A 423 -25.55 7.28 -13.88
C PHE A 423 -24.75 8.14 -12.90
N PRO A 424 -24.10 7.51 -11.90
CA PRO A 424 -23.40 8.24 -10.84
C PRO A 424 -22.21 9.05 -11.35
N GLY A 425 -21.66 8.75 -12.54
CA GLY A 425 -20.50 9.46 -13.11
C GLY A 425 -20.78 10.82 -13.74
N ASP A 426 -22.04 11.23 -13.84
CA ASP A 426 -22.42 12.50 -14.47
C ASP A 426 -22.30 13.67 -13.47
N ASN A 427 -21.13 14.31 -13.45
CA ASN A 427 -20.83 15.42 -12.54
C ASN A 427 -21.66 16.67 -12.83
N GLU A 428 -22.04 16.92 -14.08
CA GLU A 428 -22.93 18.04 -14.44
C GLU A 428 -24.31 17.86 -13.79
N MET A 429 -24.81 16.63 -13.77
CA MET A 429 -26.09 16.31 -13.14
C MET A 429 -26.03 16.38 -11.61
N LEU A 430 -24.85 16.26 -10.98
CA LEU A 430 -24.68 16.56 -9.54
C LEU A 430 -24.86 18.04 -9.25
N PHE A 431 -24.25 18.91 -10.06
CA PHE A 431 -24.43 20.36 -9.96
C PHE A 431 -25.89 20.74 -10.18
N PHE A 432 -26.50 20.17 -11.21
CA PHE A 432 -27.92 20.37 -11.51
C PHE A 432 -28.81 19.95 -10.34
N ALA A 433 -28.58 18.76 -9.76
CA ALA A 433 -29.33 18.30 -8.58
C ALA A 433 -29.23 19.30 -7.43
N SER A 434 -28.02 19.76 -7.11
CA SER A 434 -27.81 20.75 -6.05
C SER A 434 -28.63 22.02 -6.29
N ARG A 435 -28.62 22.52 -7.54
CA ARG A 435 -29.37 23.71 -7.94
C ARG A 435 -30.88 23.55 -7.82
N GLU A 436 -31.43 22.45 -8.33
CA GLU A 436 -32.87 22.22 -8.28
C GLU A 436 -33.36 22.02 -6.84
N TYR A 437 -32.60 21.32 -5.99
CA TYR A 437 -32.93 21.21 -4.56
C TYR A 437 -32.87 22.57 -3.85
N PHE A 438 -31.89 23.42 -4.19
CA PHE A 438 -31.79 24.77 -3.63
C PHE A 438 -33.00 25.63 -4.02
N LEU A 439 -33.41 25.61 -5.30
CA LEU A 439 -34.60 26.32 -5.79
C LEU A 439 -35.90 25.74 -5.21
N ALA A 440 -35.93 24.44 -4.92
CA ALA A 440 -37.04 23.78 -4.21
C ALA A 440 -37.05 24.06 -2.69
N SER A 441 -36.14 24.89 -2.18
CA SER A 441 -35.96 25.21 -0.75
C SER A 441 -35.52 24.03 0.14
N ASP A 442 -35.08 22.91 -0.44
CA ASP A 442 -34.45 21.81 0.29
C ASP A 442 -32.93 22.03 0.37
N ILE A 443 -32.56 22.91 1.30
CA ILE A 443 -31.17 23.34 1.50
C ILE A 443 -30.26 22.19 1.93
N LEU A 444 -30.77 21.20 2.65
CA LEU A 444 -29.99 20.06 3.13
C LEU A 444 -29.56 19.17 1.96
N SER A 445 -30.51 18.79 1.11
CA SER A 445 -30.20 18.00 -0.09
C SER A 445 -29.30 18.77 -1.04
N ALA A 446 -29.57 20.08 -1.25
CA ALA A 446 -28.72 20.94 -2.08
C ALA A 446 -27.26 20.92 -1.62
N ALA A 447 -27.01 21.09 -0.32
CA ALA A 447 -25.68 21.04 0.27
C ALA A 447 -25.01 19.67 0.08
N GLN A 448 -25.76 18.57 0.22
CA GLN A 448 -25.23 17.23 0.05
C GLN A 448 -24.72 17.00 -1.37
N TYR A 449 -25.48 17.37 -2.41
CA TYR A 449 -25.05 17.21 -3.80
C TYR A 449 -23.87 18.12 -4.15
N ALA A 450 -23.86 19.37 -3.69
CA ALA A 450 -22.74 20.28 -3.90
C ALA A 450 -21.44 19.82 -3.21
N GLU A 451 -21.53 19.28 -1.98
CA GLU A 451 -20.36 18.70 -1.30
C GLU A 451 -19.86 17.43 -2.00
N ARG A 452 -20.76 16.58 -2.53
CA ARG A 452 -20.35 15.41 -3.35
C ARG A 452 -19.59 15.85 -4.59
N LEU A 453 -20.09 16.84 -5.33
CA LEU A 453 -19.41 17.36 -6.50
C LEU A 453 -18.07 18.00 -6.13
N LYS A 454 -17.99 18.75 -5.04
CA LYS A 454 -16.73 19.32 -4.54
C LYS A 454 -15.70 18.26 -4.18
N LEU A 455 -16.13 17.08 -3.73
CA LEU A 455 -15.23 15.96 -3.47
C LEU A 455 -14.70 15.33 -4.75
N ARG A 456 -15.40 15.43 -5.87
CA ARG A 456 -14.94 14.89 -7.16
C ARG A 456 -14.14 15.91 -7.96
N GLU A 457 -14.60 17.16 -7.95
CA GLU A 457 -14.01 18.29 -8.66
C GLU A 457 -13.79 19.46 -7.68
N PRO A 458 -12.71 19.43 -6.89
CA PRO A 458 -12.46 20.43 -5.86
C PRO A 458 -12.24 21.85 -6.38
N GLU A 459 -11.93 21.98 -7.66
CA GLU A 459 -11.62 23.23 -8.36
C GLU A 459 -12.77 23.73 -9.24
N ASN A 460 -13.93 23.05 -9.22
CA ASN A 460 -15.11 23.48 -9.97
C ASN A 460 -15.69 24.78 -9.39
N ILE A 461 -15.45 25.89 -10.10
CA ILE A 461 -15.76 27.26 -9.67
C ILE A 461 -17.27 27.46 -9.50
N GLU A 462 -18.07 26.98 -10.45
CA GLU A 462 -19.54 27.09 -10.41
C GLU A 462 -20.11 26.39 -9.17
N ASN A 463 -19.64 25.18 -8.88
CA ASN A 463 -20.06 24.45 -7.69
C ASN A 463 -19.61 25.13 -6.39
N LEU A 464 -18.39 25.71 -6.35
CA LEU A 464 -17.92 26.45 -5.18
C LEU A 464 -18.80 27.68 -4.89
N ILE A 465 -19.17 28.43 -5.93
CA ILE A 465 -20.07 29.57 -5.83
C ILE A 465 -21.43 29.15 -5.28
N GLN A 466 -22.03 28.11 -5.86
CA GLN A 466 -23.31 27.58 -5.40
C GLN A 466 -23.25 27.09 -3.95
N LEU A 467 -22.18 26.39 -3.57
CA LEU A 467 -22.01 25.88 -2.21
C LEU A 467 -21.82 27.01 -1.19
N ILE A 468 -21.19 28.13 -1.58
CA ILE A 468 -21.12 29.36 -0.77
C ILE A 468 -22.53 29.92 -0.52
N GLU A 469 -23.35 30.07 -1.57
CA GLU A 469 -24.73 30.57 -1.49
C GLU A 469 -25.59 29.66 -0.57
N ILE A 470 -25.46 28.34 -0.70
CA ILE A 470 -26.12 27.35 0.15
C ILE A 470 -25.68 27.50 1.62
N TYR A 471 -24.39 27.71 1.87
CA TYR A 471 -23.87 27.87 3.22
C TYR A 471 -24.24 29.20 3.88
N ILE A 472 -24.34 30.29 3.12
CA ILE A 472 -24.88 31.56 3.63
C ILE A 472 -26.36 31.36 4.01
N THR A 473 -27.15 30.75 3.12
CA THR A 473 -28.58 30.48 3.33
C THR A 473 -28.83 29.57 4.55
N SER A 474 -28.00 28.55 4.75
CA SER A 474 -28.06 27.65 5.92
C SER A 474 -27.39 28.21 7.18
N LYS A 475 -26.92 29.47 7.16
CA LYS A 475 -26.24 30.16 8.27
C LYS A 475 -24.93 29.49 8.72
N ASN A 476 -24.29 28.72 7.84
CA ASN A 476 -22.99 28.11 8.08
C ASN A 476 -21.85 29.02 7.58
N TYR A 477 -21.74 30.18 8.22
CA TYR A 477 -20.84 31.25 7.81
C TYR A 477 -19.36 30.85 7.81
N LEU A 478 -18.94 30.04 8.79
CA LEU A 478 -17.55 29.60 8.89
C LEU A 478 -17.11 28.73 7.71
N ARG A 479 -17.99 27.84 7.22
CA ARG A 479 -17.69 27.07 6.00
C ARG A 479 -17.73 27.93 4.75
N SER A 480 -18.67 28.88 4.68
CA SER A 480 -18.74 29.86 3.60
C SER A 480 -17.44 30.64 3.47
N MET A 481 -16.91 31.20 4.56
CA MET A 481 -15.62 31.93 4.57
C MET A 481 -14.47 31.09 4.00
N LYS A 482 -14.32 29.85 4.44
CA LYS A 482 -13.26 28.94 3.95
C LYS A 482 -13.39 28.68 2.44
N LEU A 483 -14.61 28.58 1.93
CA LEU A 483 -14.84 28.41 0.49
C LEU A 483 -14.58 29.70 -0.29
N ILE A 484 -14.92 30.87 0.25
CA ILE A 484 -14.60 32.17 -0.36
C ILE A 484 -13.08 32.34 -0.47
N GLU A 485 -12.32 32.00 0.57
CA GLU A 485 -10.85 32.01 0.54
C GLU A 485 -10.29 31.06 -0.53
N LYS A 486 -10.87 29.86 -0.63
CA LYS A 486 -10.49 28.89 -1.67
C LYS A 486 -10.80 29.42 -3.07
N LEU A 487 -11.99 29.98 -3.28
CA LEU A 487 -12.41 30.59 -4.54
C LEU A 487 -11.49 31.76 -4.92
N ALA A 488 -11.11 32.59 -3.95
CA ALA A 488 -10.20 33.71 -4.17
C ALA A 488 -8.78 33.25 -4.55
N LYS A 489 -8.32 32.09 -4.08
CA LYS A 489 -7.03 31.50 -4.51
C LYS A 489 -7.09 30.97 -5.94
N LEU A 490 -8.22 30.37 -6.35
CA LEU A 490 -8.39 29.81 -7.69
C LEU A 490 -8.67 30.91 -8.73
N GLN A 491 -9.52 31.88 -8.40
CA GLN A 491 -9.92 32.96 -9.31
C GLN A 491 -10.07 34.30 -8.55
N PRO A 492 -8.95 35.01 -8.30
CA PRO A 492 -8.95 36.24 -7.48
C PRO A 492 -9.87 37.36 -7.99
N GLU A 493 -10.10 37.45 -9.29
CA GLU A 493 -10.86 38.52 -9.93
C GLU A 493 -12.37 38.22 -10.07
N HIS A 494 -12.85 37.11 -9.51
CA HIS A 494 -14.25 36.72 -9.70
C HIS A 494 -15.22 37.71 -9.03
N SER A 495 -16.17 38.25 -9.79
CA SER A 495 -17.08 39.33 -9.38
C SER A 495 -17.91 38.99 -8.14
N LYS A 496 -18.32 37.73 -7.99
CA LYS A 496 -19.09 37.26 -6.83
C LYS A 496 -18.33 37.25 -5.49
N ILE A 497 -17.00 37.25 -5.48
CA ILE A 497 -16.22 37.21 -4.23
C ILE A 497 -16.52 38.44 -3.36
N LYS A 498 -16.47 39.64 -3.97
CA LYS A 498 -16.78 40.89 -3.26
C LYS A 498 -18.23 40.94 -2.77
N ALA A 499 -19.15 40.37 -3.55
CA ALA A 499 -20.56 40.29 -3.18
C ALA A 499 -20.75 39.41 -1.94
N PHE A 500 -20.18 38.20 -1.92
CA PHE A 500 -20.26 37.30 -0.76
C PHE A 500 -19.60 37.87 0.50
N GLN A 501 -18.45 38.52 0.35
CA GLN A 501 -17.77 39.17 1.49
C GLN A 501 -18.62 40.30 2.08
N LYS A 502 -19.26 41.12 1.23
CA LYS A 502 -20.16 42.17 1.68
C LYS A 502 -21.37 41.61 2.41
N GLU A 503 -22.03 40.61 1.82
CA GLU A 503 -23.20 39.94 2.42
C GLU A 503 -22.85 39.32 3.78
N LEU A 504 -21.69 38.67 3.90
CA LEU A 504 -21.26 38.08 5.16
C LEU A 504 -20.97 39.12 6.25
N ASN A 505 -20.35 40.25 5.89
CA ASN A 505 -20.08 41.36 6.81
C ASN A 505 -21.38 42.02 7.31
N GLU A 506 -22.43 42.06 6.49
CA GLU A 506 -23.75 42.57 6.91
C GLU A 506 -24.46 41.60 7.87
N LEU A 507 -24.26 40.29 7.71
CA LEU A 507 -24.86 39.24 8.54
C LEU A 507 -24.10 38.97 9.85
N LEU A 508 -22.81 39.33 9.92
CA LEU A 508 -21.95 39.23 11.09
C LEU A 508 -21.38 40.62 11.46
N PRO A 509 -22.21 41.57 11.93
CA PRO A 509 -21.69 42.80 12.50
C PRO A 509 -20.86 42.46 13.75
N ASN A 510 -19.65 42.99 13.82
CA ASN A 510 -18.63 42.77 14.86
C ASN A 510 -19.15 42.60 16.29
#